data_AF-A0A6L5QRX0-F1
#
_entry.id   AF-A0A6L5QRX0-F1
#
_cell.length_a   1.000
_cell.length_b   1.000
_cell.length_c   1.000
_cell.angle_alpha   90.00
_cell.angle_beta   90.00
_cell.angle_gamma   90.00
#
_symmetry.space_group_name_H-M   'P 1'
#
loop_
_entity.id
_entity.type
_entity.pdbx_description
1 polymer ?
#
loop_
_entity_poly.entity_id
_entity_poly.type
_entity_poly.pdbx_seq_one_letter_code
_entity_poly.pdbx_strand_id
1 'polypeptide(L)' 'MDEELEVTVDGVSYKVSELSEEAQLQVANVQFVDAQMAELNAKLAVYQTARNAYQHALQQLLPRTRQ' A
#
# COMPACT_ATOMS: atom_id res chain seq x y z
N MET A 1 -6.41 2.33 29.50
CA MET A 1 -6.85 3.43 28.64
C MET A 1 -7.44 2.74 27.43
N ASP A 2 -8.76 2.77 27.30
CA ASP A 2 -9.43 2.16 26.15
C ASP A 2 -9.15 3.08 24.96
N GLU A 3 -8.24 2.68 24.07
CA GLU A 3 -8.08 3.34 22.77
C GLU A 3 -9.27 2.94 21.92
N GLU A 4 -10.18 3.89 21.75
CA GLU A 4 -11.37 3.72 20.93
C GLU A 4 -10.99 3.87 19.45
N LEU A 5 -11.44 2.93 18.61
CA LEU A 5 -11.11 2.92 17.19
C LEU A 5 -11.76 4.15 16.51
N GLU A 6 -10.94 4.98 15.88
CA GLU A 6 -11.41 6.13 15.10
C GLU A 6 -11.11 5.96 13.61
N VAL A 7 -12.02 6.45 12.77
CA VAL A 7 -11.84 6.53 11.31
C VAL A 7 -11.97 7.98 10.87
N THR A 8 -11.07 8.45 10.02
CA THR A 8 -11.18 9.79 9.42
C THR A 8 -11.75 9.67 8.02
N VAL A 9 -12.88 10.34 7.77
CA VAL A 9 -13.53 10.43 6.46
C VAL A 9 -13.72 11.92 6.13
N ASP A 10 -13.25 12.35 4.96
CA ASP A 10 -13.31 13.75 4.51
C ASP A 10 -12.73 14.77 5.50
N GLY A 11 -11.72 14.37 6.27
CA GLY A 11 -11.05 15.22 7.26
C GLY A 11 -11.78 15.31 8.61
N VAL A 12 -12.86 14.56 8.81
CA VAL A 12 -13.58 14.46 10.09
C VAL A 12 -13.30 13.10 10.73
N SER A 13 -12.90 13.09 12.00
CA SER A 13 -12.71 11.85 12.77
C SER A 13 -14.03 11.40 13.38
N TYR A 14 -14.33 10.12 13.25
CA TYR A 14 -15.50 9.47 13.82
C TYR A 14 -15.07 8.28 14.66
N LYS A 15 -15.64 8.16 15.85
CA LYS A 15 -15.53 6.94 16.65
C LYS A 15 -16.33 5.84 15.97
N VAL A 16 -15.66 4.74 15.67
CA VAL A 16 -16.30 3.62 14.95
C VAL A 16 -17.44 3.02 15.77
N SER A 17 -17.33 3.01 17.09
CA SER A 17 -18.38 2.57 18.03
C SER A 17 -19.67 3.41 17.96
N GLU A 18 -19.58 4.67 17.51
CA GLU A 18 -20.71 5.59 17.40
C GLU A 18 -21.37 5.56 16.00
N LEU A 19 -20.80 4.81 15.06
CA LEU A 19 -21.32 4.66 13.70
C LEU A 19 -22.44 3.62 13.63
N SER A 20 -23.29 3.70 12.59
CA SER A 20 -24.25 2.64 12.28
C SER A 20 -23.55 1.32 11.96
N GLU A 21 -24.23 0.18 12.14
CA GLU A 21 -23.68 -1.14 11.81
C GLU A 21 -23.19 -1.23 10.35
N GLU A 22 -23.96 -0.67 9.42
CA GLU A 22 -23.61 -0.60 8.00
C GLU A 22 -22.31 0.21 7.76
N ALA A 23 -22.15 1.34 8.46
CA ALA A 23 -20.95 2.15 8.37
C ALA A 23 -19.74 1.44 8.99
N GLN A 24 -19.89 0.77 10.14
CA GLN A 24 -18.84 -0.04 10.75
C GLN A 24 -18.36 -1.16 9.82
N LEU A 25 -19.30 -1.85 9.16
CA LEU A 25 -18.99 -2.87 8.15
C LEU A 25 -18.19 -2.27 6.99
N GLN A 26 -18.56 -1.09 6.52
CA GLN A 26 -17.83 -0.42 5.45
C GLN A 26 -16.42 0.01 5.88
N VAL A 27 -16.22 0.47 7.11
CA VAL A 27 -14.88 0.74 7.67
C VAL A 27 -14.02 -0.52 7.62
N ALA A 28 -14.55 -1.66 8.07
CA ALA A 28 -13.82 -2.93 8.04
C ALA A 28 -13.45 -3.34 6.61
N ASN A 29 -14.36 -3.17 5.64
CA ASN A 29 -14.11 -3.46 4.23
C ASN A 29 -12.99 -2.58 3.66
N VAL A 30 -13.00 -1.27 3.96
CA VAL A 30 -11.95 -0.34 3.51
C VAL A 30 -10.60 -0.74 4.11
N GLN A 31 -10.53 -0.97 5.42
CA GLN A 31 -9.30 -1.40 6.09
C GLN A 31 -8.74 -2.71 5.50
N PHE A 32 -9.62 -3.66 5.18
CA PHE A 32 -9.23 -4.89 4.52
C PHE A 32 -8.59 -4.62 3.16
N VAL A 33 -9.21 -3.82 2.30
CA VAL A 33 -8.68 -3.49 0.98
C VAL A 33 -7.36 -2.70 1.09
N ASP A 34 -7.25 -1.78 2.04
CA ASP A 34 -6.01 -1.03 2.30
C ASP A 34 -4.85 -1.95 2.68
N ALA A 35 -5.09 -2.95 3.53
CA ALA A 35 -4.08 -3.95 3.86
C ALA A 35 -3.65 -4.77 2.64
N GLN A 36 -4.59 -5.15 1.77
CA GLN A 36 -4.26 -5.84 0.51
C GLN A 36 -3.45 -4.97 -0.44
N MET A 37 -3.79 -3.67 -0.56
CA MET A 37 -3.01 -2.72 -1.35
C MET A 37 -1.59 -2.55 -0.80
N ALA A 38 -1.42 -2.48 0.52
CA ALA A 38 -0.10 -2.42 1.15
C ALA A 38 0.75 -3.66 0.84
N GLU A 39 0.15 -4.86 0.88
CA GLU A 39 0.83 -6.10 0.52
C GLU A 39 1.26 -6.11 -0.96
N LEU A 40 0.38 -5.68 -1.86
CA LEU A 40 0.69 -5.58 -3.29
C LEU A 40 1.82 -4.58 -3.55
N ASN A 41 1.83 -3.44 -2.87
CA ASN A 41 2.91 -2.45 -2.97
C ASN A 41 4.25 -3.00 -2.48
N ALA A 42 4.25 -3.80 -1.40
CA ALA A 42 5.45 -4.47 -0.93
C ALA A 42 5.99 -5.47 -1.97
N LYS A 43 5.12 -6.27 -2.58
CA LYS A 43 5.50 -7.18 -3.68
C LYS A 43 6.05 -6.40 -4.88
N LEU A 44 5.39 -5.30 -5.25
CA LEU A 44 5.84 -4.44 -6.34
C LEU A 44 7.26 -3.89 -6.09
N ALA A 45 7.59 -3.48 -4.87
CA ALA A 45 8.93 -3.01 -4.52
C ALA A 45 10.01 -4.09 -4.71
N VAL A 46 9.69 -5.36 -4.40
CA VAL A 46 10.58 -6.50 -4.67
C VAL A 46 10.83 -6.65 -6.18
N TYR A 47 9.76 -6.63 -6.98
CA TYR A 47 9.89 -6.73 -8.44
C TYR A 47 10.65 -5.55 -9.07
N GLN A 48 10.44 -4.33 -8.56
CA GLN A 48 11.19 -3.15 -8.99
C GLN A 48 12.69 -3.32 -8.71
N THR A 49 13.05 -3.85 -7.55
CA THR A 49 14.45 -4.13 -7.20
C THR A 49 15.07 -5.14 -8.16
N ALA A 50 14.39 -6.26 -8.41
CA ALA A 50 14.85 -7.27 -9.36
C ALA A 50 15.00 -6.70 -10.78
N ARG A 51 14.01 -5.94 -11.26
CA ARG A 51 14.05 -5.27 -12.57
C ARG A 51 15.27 -4.36 -12.70
N ASN A 52 15.55 -3.54 -11.67
CA ASN A 52 16.70 -2.63 -11.67
C ASN A 52 18.02 -3.41 -11.70
N ALA A 53 18.14 -4.49 -10.91
CA ALA A 53 19.32 -5.35 -10.94
C ALA A 53 19.55 -5.96 -12.33
N TYR A 54 18.51 -6.49 -12.98
CA TYR A 54 18.61 -7.05 -14.33
C TYR A 54 18.95 -5.99 -15.37
N GLN A 55 18.40 -4.78 -15.25
CA GLN A 55 18.72 -3.67 -16.13
C GLN A 55 20.21 -3.29 -15.99
N HIS A 56 20.74 -3.23 -14.77
CA HIS A 56 22.16 -2.98 -14.54
C HIS A 56 23.06 -4.09 -15.10
N ALA A 57 22.70 -5.36 -14.88
CA ALA A 57 23.43 -6.49 -15.44
C ALA A 57 23.46 -6.41 -16.97
N LEU A 58 22.32 -6.11 -17.61
CA LEU A 58 22.24 -5.92 -19.05
C LEU A 58 23.15 -4.78 -19.53
N GLN A 59 23.15 -3.63 -18.85
CA GLN A 59 24.02 -2.50 -19.20
C GLN A 59 25.51 -2.87 -19.22
N GLN A 60 25.96 -3.78 -18.34
CA GLN A 60 27.35 -4.23 -18.33
C GLN A 60 27.69 -5.17 -19.51
N LEU A 61 26.70 -5.86 -20.06
CA LEU A 61 26.87 -6.79 -21.18
C LEU A 61 26.75 -6.10 -22.55
N LEU A 62 26.12 -4.93 -22.59
CA LEU A 62 25.98 -4.18 -23.83
C LEU A 62 27.32 -3.57 -24.27
N PRO A 63 27.61 -3.53 -25.58
CA PRO A 63 28.80 -2.86 -26.09
C PRO A 63 28.78 -1.40 -25.63
N ARG A 64 29.89 -0.89 -25.11
CA ARG A 64 30.04 0.56 -24.94
C ARG A 64 30.09 1.17 -26.33
N THR A 65 28.98 1.76 -26.77
CA THR A 65 28.98 2.60 -27.96
C THR A 65 29.99 3.71 -27.69
N ARG A 66 31.14 3.70 -28.40
CA ARG A 66 31.98 4.90 -28.48
C ARG A 66 31.12 5.97 -29.14
N GLN A 67 30.68 6.96 -28.37
CA GLN A 67 30.40 8.27 -28.93
C GLN A 67 31.73 8.97 -29.22
#